data_AF-L2GWW5-F1
#
_entry.id   AF-L2GWW5-F1
#
_cell.length_a   1.000
_cell.length_b   1.000
_cell.length_c   1.000
_cell.angle_alpha   90.00
_cell.angle_beta   90.00
_cell.angle_gamma   90.00
#
_symmetry.space_group_name_H-M   'P 1'
#
loop_
_entity.id
_entity.type
_entity.pdbx_description
1 polymer ?
#
loop_
_entity_poly.entity_id
_entity_poly.type
_entity_poly.pdbx_seq_one_letter_code
_entity_poly.pdbx_strand_id
1 'polypeptide(L)'
;MTETNQFSTNETNQDTMKPSKYKKQEFKIDVDMDKNSYGPLKTTDRLLPIANISKIMKGPIPRSAKIAKDAKELMQKSASEFIAIVTCMAKEICESENRKTITGDDLIRSMKQLGMYYYAEITKKYFMRYKDGGKAFKNKSYTEKDFGEPHPHFSNEYRHLQ
;
A
#
# COMPACT_ATOMS: atom_id res chain seq x y z
N MET A 1 -44.33 5.13 -54.76
CA MET A 1 -43.18 5.95 -55.21
C MET A 1 -42.75 6.79 -54.03
N THR A 2 -41.50 6.60 -53.66
CA THR A 2 -40.80 7.02 -52.44
C THR A 2 -40.25 8.43 -52.54
N GLU A 3 -40.28 9.15 -51.41
CA GLU A 3 -39.34 10.16 -50.88
C GLU A 3 -40.13 10.88 -49.77
N THR A 4 -39.71 11.00 -48.52
CA THR A 4 -38.44 11.47 -47.99
C THR A 4 -38.48 11.13 -46.49
N ASN A 5 -37.44 10.55 -45.88
CA ASN A 5 -37.30 10.69 -44.43
C ASN A 5 -35.83 10.76 -44.01
N GLN A 6 -35.58 11.74 -43.15
CA GLN A 6 -34.28 12.24 -42.76
C GLN A 6 -33.55 11.21 -41.89
N PHE A 7 -32.29 10.95 -42.23
CA PHE A 7 -31.38 10.15 -41.41
C PHE A 7 -30.97 11.00 -40.21
N SER A 8 -31.65 10.79 -39.08
CA SER A 8 -31.26 11.36 -37.80
C SER A 8 -29.94 10.70 -37.36
N THR A 9 -28.89 11.49 -37.26
CA THR A 9 -27.60 11.08 -36.69
C THR A 9 -27.80 10.78 -35.21
N ASN A 10 -27.76 9.49 -34.81
CA ASN A 10 -27.66 9.12 -33.41
C ASN A 10 -26.21 9.32 -32.95
N GLU A 11 -26.09 10.25 -32.02
CA GLU A 11 -24.87 10.69 -31.38
C GLU A 11 -24.10 9.54 -30.71
N THR A 12 -22.78 9.64 -30.81
CA THR A 12 -21.78 8.98 -29.98
C THR A 12 -22.16 8.98 -28.50
N ASN A 13 -22.59 7.84 -27.97
CA ASN A 13 -22.45 7.56 -26.54
C ASN A 13 -20.99 7.20 -26.25
N GLN A 14 -20.17 8.24 -26.10
CA GLN A 14 -19.01 8.17 -25.23
C GLN A 14 -19.56 7.93 -23.83
N ASP A 15 -19.52 6.69 -23.34
CA ASP A 15 -19.65 6.42 -21.91
C ASP A 15 -18.39 7.00 -21.24
N THR A 16 -18.48 8.30 -20.98
CA THR A 16 -17.50 9.04 -20.22
C THR A 16 -17.54 8.45 -18.82
N MET A 17 -16.57 7.58 -18.52
CA MET A 17 -16.19 7.28 -17.15
C MET A 17 -16.00 8.62 -16.45
N LYS A 18 -17.01 9.02 -15.67
CA LYS A 18 -16.94 10.22 -14.85
C LYS A 18 -15.78 9.99 -13.88
N PRO A 19 -14.77 10.88 -13.84
CA PRO A 19 -13.69 10.71 -12.90
C PRO A 19 -14.29 10.68 -11.50
N SER A 20 -14.10 9.56 -10.81
CA SER A 20 -14.33 9.44 -9.38
C SER A 20 -13.71 10.65 -8.71
N LYS A 21 -14.51 11.34 -7.87
CA LYS A 21 -14.12 12.53 -7.12
C LYS A 21 -13.12 12.13 -6.03
N TYR A 22 -11.93 11.71 -6.41
CA TYR A 22 -10.79 11.75 -5.53
C TYR A 22 -10.45 13.23 -5.36
N LYS A 23 -10.92 13.79 -4.24
CA LYS A 23 -10.44 15.07 -3.75
C LYS A 23 -8.92 14.97 -3.76
N LYS A 24 -8.26 15.83 -4.55
CA LYS A 24 -6.83 16.11 -4.41
C LYS A 24 -6.66 16.84 -3.08
N GLN A 25 -6.83 16.10 -1.99
CA GLN A 25 -6.41 16.55 -0.69
C GLN A 25 -4.89 16.44 -0.77
N GLU A 26 -4.21 17.58 -0.92
CA GLU A 26 -2.80 17.63 -0.54
C GLU A 26 -2.75 17.10 0.89
N PHE A 27 -2.26 15.87 1.06
CA PHE A 27 -1.86 15.36 2.35
C PHE A 27 -0.68 16.23 2.77
N LYS A 28 -0.98 17.34 3.44
CA LYS A 28 -0.03 17.96 4.33
C LYS A 28 0.13 16.97 5.46
N ILE A 29 1.15 16.14 5.37
CA ILE A 29 1.61 15.37 6.52
C ILE A 29 2.21 16.42 7.45
N ASP A 30 1.35 17.05 8.25
CA ASP A 30 1.78 17.75 9.44
C ASP A 30 2.22 16.65 10.39
N VAL A 31 3.49 16.25 10.28
CA VAL A 31 4.19 15.45 11.29
C VAL A 31 4.36 16.34 12.52
N ASP A 32 3.25 16.70 13.18
CA ASP A 32 3.25 17.03 14.59
C ASP A 32 3.33 15.71 15.37
N MET A 33 4.47 15.04 15.17
CA MET A 33 5.06 14.26 16.24
C MET A 33 5.43 15.28 17.31
N ASP A 34 4.64 15.30 18.39
CA ASP A 34 4.91 16.06 19.60
C ASP A 34 6.43 16.10 19.86
N LYS A 35 7.03 17.27 19.64
CA LYS A 35 8.48 17.49 19.73
C LYS A 35 9.00 17.29 21.17
N ASN A 36 8.12 17.00 22.13
CA ASN A 36 8.44 17.09 23.54
C ASN A 36 8.57 15.73 24.27
N SER A 37 8.47 14.58 23.61
CA SER A 37 8.55 13.28 24.32
C SER A 37 9.69 12.33 23.91
N TYR A 38 10.37 12.59 22.80
CA TYR A 38 11.58 11.84 22.44
C TYR A 38 12.69 12.84 22.14
N GLY A 39 13.78 12.81 22.93
CA GLY A 39 14.98 13.62 22.67
C GLY A 39 15.46 13.47 21.22
N PRO A 40 16.38 14.31 20.71
CA PRO A 40 16.71 14.37 19.29
C PRO A 40 17.25 13.03 18.78
N LEU A 41 16.35 12.15 18.33
CA LEU A 41 16.66 10.90 17.66
C LEU A 41 17.31 11.27 16.34
N LYS A 42 18.49 10.73 16.07
CA LYS A 42 19.18 10.99 14.81
C LYS A 42 18.29 10.47 13.68
N THR A 43 18.33 11.11 12.52
CA THR A 43 17.57 10.67 11.35
C THR A 43 17.87 9.22 10.98
N THR A 44 19.11 8.76 11.23
CA THR A 44 19.55 7.36 11.08
C THR A 44 18.84 6.39 12.01
N ASP A 45 18.44 6.83 13.20
CA ASP A 45 17.77 5.99 14.21
C ASP A 45 16.34 5.62 13.79
N ARG A 46 15.80 6.33 12.79
CA ARG A 46 14.47 6.09 12.22
C ARG A 46 14.52 5.21 10.96
N LEU A 47 15.70 4.90 10.45
CA LEU A 47 15.87 4.12 9.22
C LEU A 47 15.98 2.62 9.54
N LEU A 48 15.30 1.80 8.73
CA LEU A 48 15.48 0.34 8.79
C LEU A 48 16.90 -0.05 8.34
N PRO A 49 17.49 -1.15 8.86
CA PRO A 49 18.80 -1.60 8.43
C PRO A 49 18.87 -1.82 6.91
N ILE A 50 19.86 -1.22 6.25
CA ILE A 50 20.02 -1.27 4.79
C ILE A 50 20.12 -2.71 4.25
N ALA A 51 20.67 -3.62 5.06
CA ALA A 51 20.77 -5.04 4.73
C ALA A 51 19.39 -5.71 4.61
N ASN A 52 18.45 -5.36 5.49
CA ASN A 52 17.08 -5.89 5.46
C ASN A 52 16.33 -5.36 4.22
N ILE A 53 16.49 -4.06 3.92
CA ILE A 53 15.95 -3.45 2.70
C ILE A 53 16.51 -4.14 1.46
N SER A 54 17.83 -4.28 1.37
CA SER A 54 18.50 -4.92 0.23
C SER A 54 18.06 -6.37 0.04
N LYS A 55 17.81 -7.13 1.12
CA LYS A 55 17.34 -8.52 1.05
C LYS A 55 15.93 -8.61 0.48
N ILE A 56 15.02 -7.71 0.88
CA ILE A 56 13.65 -7.66 0.37
C ILE A 56 13.64 -7.24 -1.10
N MET A 57 14.36 -6.17 -1.46
CA MET A 57 14.47 -5.70 -2.84
C MET A 57 15.07 -6.76 -3.79
N LYS A 58 15.87 -7.70 -3.25
CA LYS A 58 16.44 -8.82 -4.01
C LYS A 58 15.45 -9.94 -4.29
N GLY A 59 14.39 -10.08 -3.48
CA GLY A 59 13.41 -11.15 -3.59
C GLY A 59 12.77 -11.29 -4.98
N PRO A 60 12.25 -10.20 -5.60
CA PRO A 60 11.54 -10.29 -6.86
C PRO A 60 12.44 -10.26 -8.11
N ILE A 61 13.76 -10.10 -7.96
CA ILE A 61 14.68 -9.97 -9.11
C ILE A 61 15.65 -11.15 -9.21
N PRO A 62 16.22 -11.44 -10.40
CA PRO A 62 17.20 -12.50 -10.57
C PRO A 62 18.39 -12.37 -9.60
N ARG A 63 18.92 -13.52 -9.14
CA ARG A 63 20.05 -13.55 -8.19
C ARG A 63 21.30 -12.84 -8.72
N SER A 64 21.51 -12.88 -10.03
CA SER A 64 22.64 -12.24 -10.72
C SER A 64 22.51 -10.72 -10.90
N ALA A 65 21.29 -10.18 -10.80
CA ALA A 65 21.07 -8.74 -10.95
C ALA A 65 21.82 -7.95 -9.88
N LYS A 66 22.05 -6.65 -10.08
CA LYS A 66 22.63 -5.75 -9.06
C LYS A 66 21.63 -4.64 -8.75
N ILE A 67 21.63 -4.15 -7.51
CA ILE A 67 20.81 -3.01 -7.09
C ILE A 67 21.78 -1.89 -6.75
N ALA A 68 21.61 -0.73 -7.37
CA ALA A 68 22.43 0.45 -7.12
C ALA A 68 22.36 0.89 -5.65
N LYS A 69 23.42 1.53 -5.16
CA LYS A 69 23.50 2.05 -3.78
C LYS A 69 22.36 3.03 -3.51
N ASP A 70 22.19 4.02 -4.39
CA ASP A 70 21.21 5.09 -4.24
C ASP A 70 19.77 4.55 -4.24
N ALA A 71 19.50 3.50 -5.02
CA ALA A 71 18.20 2.83 -5.01
C ALA A 71 17.90 2.17 -3.66
N LYS A 72 18.90 1.58 -2.99
CA LYS A 72 18.73 1.01 -1.64
C LYS A 72 18.46 2.11 -0.61
N GLU A 73 19.18 3.23 -0.69
CA GLU A 73 19.00 4.36 0.22
C GLU A 73 17.63 5.03 0.03
N LEU A 74 17.18 5.19 -1.21
CA LEU A 74 15.84 5.68 -1.51
C LEU A 74 14.78 4.74 -0.91
N MET A 75 14.85 3.44 -1.18
CA MET A 75 13.91 2.47 -0.63
C MET A 75 13.95 2.39 0.89
N GLN A 76 15.11 2.60 1.52
CA GLN A 76 15.23 2.67 2.97
C GLN A 76 14.47 3.86 3.56
N LYS A 77 14.58 5.04 2.93
CA LYS A 77 13.82 6.23 3.32
C LYS A 77 12.33 6.01 3.08
N SER A 78 11.94 5.54 1.90
CA SER A 78 10.54 5.30 1.53
C SER A 78 9.88 4.24 2.41
N ALA A 79 10.59 3.18 2.82
CA ALA A 79 10.04 2.19 3.75
C ALA A 79 9.77 2.78 5.14
N SER A 80 10.64 3.69 5.60
CA SER A 80 10.47 4.36 6.89
C SER A 80 9.31 5.36 6.84
N GLU A 81 9.19 6.09 5.73
CA GLU A 81 8.07 6.98 5.46
C GLU A 81 6.75 6.21 5.31
N PHE A 82 6.76 5.05 4.66
CA PHE A 82 5.58 4.19 4.56
C PHE A 82 5.05 3.79 5.93
N ILE A 83 5.92 3.39 6.86
CA ILE A 83 5.54 3.07 8.24
C ILE A 83 4.91 4.31 8.90
N ALA A 84 5.50 5.48 8.73
CA ALA A 84 4.96 6.72 9.27
C ALA A 84 3.56 7.03 8.70
N ILE A 85 3.38 6.98 7.38
CA ILE A 85 2.10 7.24 6.70
C ILE A 85 1.01 6.30 7.20
N VAL A 86 1.25 4.98 7.19
CA VAL A 86 0.25 3.99 7.62
C VAL A 86 -0.10 4.17 9.10
N THR A 87 0.89 4.47 9.94
CA THR A 87 0.69 4.69 11.38
C THR A 87 -0.08 5.97 11.65
N CYS A 88 0.21 7.06 10.92
CA CYS A 88 -0.53 8.32 11.01
C CYS A 88 -1.99 8.13 10.61
N MET A 89 -2.27 7.47 9.49
CA MET A 89 -3.65 7.16 9.07
C MET A 89 -4.38 6.27 10.09
N ALA A 90 -3.70 5.26 10.65
CA ALA A 90 -4.30 4.41 11.68
C ALA A 90 -4.55 5.19 12.99
N LYS A 91 -3.69 6.15 13.32
CA LYS A 91 -3.88 7.08 14.45
C LYS A 91 -5.12 7.95 14.24
N GLU A 92 -5.29 8.55 13.07
CA GLU A 92 -6.49 9.35 12.74
C GLU A 92 -7.77 8.54 12.91
N ILE A 93 -7.79 7.31 12.40
CA ILE A 93 -8.91 6.37 12.57
C ILE A 93 -9.17 6.07 14.05
N CYS A 94 -8.12 5.74 14.81
CA CYS A 94 -8.20 5.45 16.24
C CYS A 94 -8.76 6.63 17.04
N GLU A 95 -8.26 7.84 16.76
CA GLU A 95 -8.66 9.08 17.43
C GLU A 95 -10.11 9.46 17.06
N SER A 96 -10.52 9.24 15.81
CA SER A 96 -11.92 9.47 15.38
C SER A 96 -12.94 8.62 16.14
N GLU A 97 -12.51 7.50 16.72
CA GLU A 97 -13.32 6.61 17.55
C GLU A 97 -13.12 6.84 19.06
N ASN A 98 -12.49 7.95 19.45
CA ASN A 98 -12.17 8.28 20.85
C ASN A 98 -11.30 7.23 21.57
N ARG A 99 -10.48 6.47 20.81
CA ARG A 99 -9.54 5.50 21.38
C ARG A 99 -8.13 6.08 21.44
N LYS A 100 -7.37 5.66 22.47
CA LYS A 100 -5.97 6.05 22.66
C LYS A 100 -4.95 4.99 22.21
N THR A 101 -5.43 3.80 21.84
CA THR A 101 -4.59 2.67 21.47
C THR A 101 -4.93 2.23 20.05
N ILE A 102 -3.94 2.33 19.17
CA ILE A 102 -4.03 1.84 17.79
C ILE A 102 -4.10 0.30 17.83
N THR A 103 -5.05 -0.25 17.10
CA THR A 103 -5.31 -1.70 17.00
C THR A 103 -4.96 -2.23 15.61
N GLY A 104 -4.94 -3.57 15.44
CA GLY A 104 -4.74 -4.19 14.14
C GLY A 104 -5.86 -3.85 13.12
N ASP A 105 -7.09 -3.65 13.60
CA ASP A 105 -8.21 -3.24 12.75
C ASP A 105 -8.04 -1.82 12.20
N ASP A 106 -7.36 -0.94 12.93
CA ASP A 106 -7.02 0.42 12.45
C ASP A 106 -6.03 0.37 11.29
N LEU A 107 -5.02 -0.50 11.37
CA LEU A 107 -4.06 -0.72 10.30
C LEU A 107 -4.70 -1.30 9.03
N ILE A 108 -5.64 -2.23 9.20
CA ILE A 108 -6.36 -2.82 8.05
C ILE A 108 -7.21 -1.74 7.36
N ARG A 109 -7.90 -0.90 8.14
CA ARG A 109 -8.72 0.19 7.58
C ARG A 109 -7.88 1.29 6.96
N SER A 110 -6.75 1.67 7.57
CA SER A 110 -5.86 2.67 6.99
C SER A 110 -5.30 2.23 5.64
N MET A 111 -4.89 0.96 5.50
CA MET A 111 -4.46 0.41 4.22
C MET A 111 -5.58 0.46 3.15
N LYS A 112 -6.85 0.23 3.52
CA LYS A 112 -7.98 0.39 2.59
C LYS A 112 -8.17 1.85 2.16
N GLN A 113 -8.07 2.80 3.10
CA GLN A 113 -8.18 4.23 2.80
C GLN A 113 -7.05 4.74 1.89
N LEU A 114 -5.84 4.19 2.04
CA LEU A 114 -4.70 4.46 1.16
C LEU A 114 -4.80 3.78 -0.22
N GLY A 115 -5.90 3.05 -0.51
CA GLY A 115 -6.09 2.34 -1.77
C GLY A 115 -5.32 1.02 -1.88
N MET A 116 -4.71 0.54 -0.80
CA MET A 116 -3.90 -0.68 -0.75
C MET A 116 -4.76 -1.91 -0.41
N TYR A 117 -5.88 -2.11 -1.11
CA TYR A 117 -6.88 -3.13 -0.77
C TYR A 117 -6.30 -4.56 -0.68
N TYR A 118 -5.45 -4.93 -1.63
CA TYR A 118 -4.77 -6.24 -1.63
C TYR A 118 -3.92 -6.44 -0.36
N TYR A 119 -3.13 -5.44 0.03
CA TYR A 119 -2.31 -5.50 1.22
C TYR A 119 -3.12 -5.42 2.52
N ALA A 120 -4.29 -4.77 2.51
CA ALA A 120 -5.21 -4.79 3.65
C ALA A 120 -5.75 -6.20 3.92
N GLU A 121 -6.10 -6.96 2.88
CA GLU A 121 -6.55 -8.35 3.02
C GLU A 121 -5.43 -9.29 3.49
N ILE A 122 -4.20 -9.08 3.00
CA ILE A 122 -3.01 -9.76 3.52
C ILE A 122 -2.86 -9.46 5.02
N THR A 123 -2.88 -8.19 5.41
CA THR A 123 -2.72 -7.75 6.80
C THR A 123 -3.78 -8.35 7.71
N LYS A 124 -5.04 -8.41 7.26
CA LYS A 124 -6.13 -9.07 7.98
C LYS A 124 -5.84 -10.54 8.26
N LYS A 125 -5.35 -11.29 7.27
CA LYS A 125 -4.99 -12.72 7.45
C LYS A 125 -3.88 -12.89 8.49
N TYR A 126 -2.84 -12.05 8.44
CA TYR A 126 -1.78 -12.06 9.46
C TYR A 126 -2.31 -11.72 10.85
N PHE A 127 -3.18 -10.72 10.96
CA PHE A 127 -3.77 -10.29 12.23
C PHE A 127 -4.62 -11.39 12.87
N MET A 128 -5.47 -12.08 12.10
CA MET A 128 -6.28 -13.19 12.61
C MET A 128 -5.39 -14.33 13.17
N ARG A 129 -4.34 -14.72 12.44
CA ARG A 129 -3.42 -15.76 12.90
C ARG A 129 -2.63 -15.37 14.14
N TYR A 130 -2.30 -14.08 14.28
CA TYR A 130 -1.67 -13.57 15.49
C TYR A 130 -2.61 -13.71 16.70
N LYS A 131 -3.91 -13.41 16.53
CA LYS A 131 -4.93 -13.59 17.58
C LYS A 131 -5.13 -15.06 17.98
N ASP A 132 -4.99 -16.00 17.04
CA ASP A 132 -5.14 -17.45 17.28
C ASP A 132 -3.97 -18.08 18.07
N GLY A 133 -3.09 -17.27 18.67
CA GLY A 133 -2.09 -17.74 19.63
C GLY A 133 -0.73 -18.12 19.04
N GLY A 134 -0.40 -17.64 17.83
CA GLY A 134 0.98 -17.56 17.34
C GLY A 134 1.78 -18.87 17.16
N LYS A 135 1.25 -20.05 17.53
CA LYS A 135 1.96 -21.34 17.41
C LYS A 135 2.32 -21.70 15.96
N ALA A 136 1.72 -21.04 14.97
CA ALA A 136 1.99 -21.18 13.54
C ALA A 136 2.98 -20.14 12.95
N PHE A 137 3.53 -19.20 13.74
CA PHE A 137 4.55 -18.26 13.25
C PHE A 137 5.91 -18.93 12.98
N LYS A 138 6.10 -20.18 13.42
CA LYS A 138 7.28 -20.97 13.07
C LYS A 138 7.10 -21.53 11.66
N ASN A 139 7.85 -20.95 10.72
CA ASN A 139 8.28 -21.56 9.45
C ASN A 139 7.31 -21.59 8.25
N LYS A 140 6.17 -20.89 8.26
CA LYS A 140 5.38 -20.75 7.02
C LYS A 140 5.74 -19.45 6.30
N SER A 141 6.63 -19.55 5.30
CA SER A 141 6.75 -18.52 4.27
C SER A 141 5.40 -18.39 3.58
N TYR A 142 4.85 -17.19 3.59
CA TYR A 142 3.63 -16.94 2.86
C TYR A 142 3.95 -16.88 1.37
N THR A 143 3.24 -17.67 0.59
CA THR A 143 3.32 -17.68 -0.88
C THR A 143 2.13 -16.94 -1.45
N GLU A 144 2.21 -16.46 -2.69
CA GLU A 144 1.06 -15.85 -3.40
C GLU A 144 -0.20 -16.75 -3.32
N LYS A 145 0.00 -18.07 -3.32
CA LYS A 145 -1.06 -19.08 -3.21
C LYS A 145 -1.86 -19.01 -1.89
N ASP A 146 -1.27 -18.51 -0.81
CA ASP A 146 -1.96 -18.36 0.48
C ASP A 146 -2.88 -17.12 0.50
N PHE A 147 -2.73 -16.21 -0.47
CA PHE A 147 -3.42 -14.93 -0.48
C PHE A 147 -4.59 -14.82 -1.46
N GLY A 148 -4.75 -15.77 -2.37
CA GLY A 148 -5.78 -15.78 -3.42
C GLY A 148 -5.20 -15.36 -4.78
N GLU A 149 -6.04 -15.28 -5.81
CA GLU A 149 -5.65 -14.76 -7.13
C GLU A 149 -4.90 -13.42 -6.97
N PRO A 150 -3.74 -13.24 -7.61
CA PRO A 150 -3.04 -11.96 -7.62
C PRO A 150 -3.98 -10.84 -8.09
N HIS A 151 -3.81 -9.63 -7.55
CA HIS A 151 -4.48 -8.46 -8.11
C HIS A 151 -4.18 -8.42 -9.63
N PRO A 152 -5.18 -8.15 -10.50
CA PRO A 152 -5.02 -8.28 -11.96
C PRO A 152 -3.84 -7.49 -12.57
N HIS A 153 -3.33 -6.47 -11.88
CA HIS A 153 -2.13 -5.72 -12.28
C HIS A 153 -0.78 -6.43 -12.01
N PHE A 154 -0.78 -7.55 -11.28
CA PHE A 154 0.41 -8.39 -11.05
C PHE A 154 0.37 -9.70 -11.84
N SER A 155 -0.62 -9.90 -12.71
CA SER A 155 -0.66 -11.06 -13.60
C SER A 155 0.56 -11.04 -14.52
N ASN A 156 1.03 -12.24 -14.90
CA ASN A 156 2.22 -12.45 -15.72
C ASN A 156 2.18 -11.78 -17.12
N GLU A 157 1.07 -11.15 -17.53
CA GLU A 157 0.87 -10.55 -18.85
C GLU A 157 1.80 -9.37 -19.16
N TYR A 158 2.40 -8.72 -18.16
CA TYR A 158 3.34 -7.62 -18.39
C TYR A 158 4.82 -8.04 -18.40
N ARG A 159 5.14 -9.33 -18.23
CA ARG A 159 6.53 -9.82 -18.28
C ARG A 159 7.10 -9.87 -19.69
N HIS A 160 6.25 -9.82 -20.72
CA HIS A 160 6.65 -9.97 -22.13
C HIS A 160 7.17 -8.68 -22.79
N LEU A 161 7.21 -7.56 -22.04
CA LEU A 161 7.65 -6.25 -22.52
C LEU A 161 9.09 -5.90 -22.11
N GLN A 162 9.94 -6.90 -21.84
CA GLN A 162 11.39 -6.73 -21.63
C GLN A 162 12.20 -7.62 -22.57
#